data_AF-A0A7S8MXH9-F1
#
_entry.id   AF-A0A7S8MXH9-F1
#
_cell.length_a   1.000
_cell.length_b   1.000
_cell.length_c   1.000
_cell.angle_alpha   90.00
_cell.angle_beta   90.00
_cell.angle_gamma   90.00
#
_symmetry.space_group_name_H-M   'P 1'
#
loop_
_entity.id
_entity.type
_entity.pdbx_description
1 polymer ?
#
loop_
_entity_poly.entity_id
_entity_poly.type
_entity_poly.pdbx_seq_one_letter_code
_entity_poly.pdbx_strand_id
1 'polypeptide(L)' 'MVGTHDTDHPIESDRATADWLAERGGDVRFVALTAANVAGNGHMLMQESNSDAVLTLVTEWLGPNVRLRR' A
#
# COMPACT_ATOMS: atom_id res chain seq x y z
N MET A 1 2.39 -0.06 -0.38
CA MET A 1 1.72 0.60 0.75
C MET A 1 2.75 0.77 1.84
N VAL A 2 2.72 1.87 2.60
CA VAL A 2 3.68 2.10 3.68
C VAL A 2 2.96 2.48 4.98
N GLY A 3 3.40 1.87 6.08
CA GLY A 3 2.89 2.09 7.43
C GLY A 3 3.22 3.47 7.97
N THR A 4 2.49 3.94 8.98
CA THR A 4 2.72 5.26 9.58
C THR A 4 3.78 5.25 10.67
N HIS A 5 4.16 4.06 11.17
CA HIS A 5 5.16 3.84 12.21
C HIS A 5 6.20 2.78 11.80
N ASP A 6 6.34 2.49 10.51
CA ASP A 6 7.41 1.63 10.01
C ASP A 6 8.69 2.45 9.85
N THR A 7 9.64 2.28 10.78
CA THR A 7 10.94 2.96 10.74
C THR A 7 11.91 2.32 9.75
N ASP A 8 11.68 1.07 9.37
CA ASP A 8 12.52 0.33 8.42
C ASP A 8 12.10 0.64 6.97
N HIS A 9 10.86 1.10 6.77
CA HIS A 9 10.32 1.55 5.49
C HIS A 9 9.85 3.01 5.51
N PRO A 10 10.78 3.98 5.40
CA PRO A 10 10.41 5.38 5.25
C PRO A 10 9.60 5.63 3.97
N ILE A 11 8.57 6.49 4.08
CA ILE A 11 7.66 6.83 2.96
C ILE A 11 8.41 7.26 1.70
N GLU A 12 9.49 8.04 1.86
CA GLU A 12 10.28 8.57 0.75
C GLU A 12 10.98 7.45 -0.03
N SER A 13 11.53 6.44 0.67
CA SER A 13 12.22 5.30 0.06
C SER A 13 11.26 4.42 -0.75
N ASP A 14 10.12 4.08 -0.16
CA ASP A 14 9.12 3.26 -0.83
C ASP A 14 8.45 4.03 -1.98
N ARG A 15 8.27 5.35 -1.85
CA ARG A 15 7.77 6.20 -2.94
C ARG A 15 8.74 6.22 -4.11
N ALA A 16 10.04 6.37 -3.87
CA ALA A 16 11.04 6.34 -4.93
C ALA A 16 11.01 5.02 -5.72
N THR A 17 10.75 3.90 -5.05
CA THR A 17 10.57 2.59 -5.71
C THR A 17 9.32 2.57 -6.58
N ALA A 18 8.20 3.10 -6.09
CA ALA A 18 6.95 3.17 -6.85
C ALA A 18 7.08 4.08 -8.08
N ASP A 19 7.71 5.25 -7.92
CA ASP A 19 7.97 6.19 -9.01
C ASP A 19 8.86 5.55 -10.08
N TRP A 20 9.94 4.87 -9.67
CA TRP A 20 10.84 4.14 -10.58
C TRP A 20 10.11 3.08 -11.43
N LEU A 21 9.16 2.36 -10.84
CA LEU A 21 8.33 1.37 -11.54
C LEU A 21 7.36 2.05 -12.52
N ALA A 22 6.72 3.13 -12.10
CA ALA A 22 5.77 3.90 -12.94
C ALA A 22 6.46 4.51 -14.17
N GLU A 23 7.66 5.08 -14.00
CA GLU A 23 8.49 5.62 -15.09
C GLU A 23 8.84 4.58 -16.17
N ARG A 24 8.82 3.30 -15.81
CA ARG A 24 9.11 2.17 -16.71
C ARG A 24 7.86 1.53 -17.31
N GLY A 25 6.71 2.20 -17.18
CA GLY A 25 5.43 1.75 -17.72
C GLY A 25 4.71 0.74 -16.83
N GLY A 26 5.13 0.57 -15.57
CA GLY A 26 4.38 -0.22 -14.59
C GLY A 26 3.09 0.49 -14.18
N ASP A 27 2.00 -0.28 -14.04
CA ASP A 27 0.76 0.20 -13.43
C ASP A 27 0.88 0.12 -11.91
N VAL A 28 1.16 1.26 -11.27
CA VAL A 28 1.50 1.34 -9.85
C VAL A 28 0.63 2.36 -9.14
N ARG A 29 0.05 1.94 -8.02
CA ARG A 29 -0.63 2.83 -7.06
C ARG A 29 0.17 2.85 -5.76
N PHE A 30 0.89 3.94 -5.51
CA PHE A 30 1.49 4.18 -4.19
C PHE A 30 0.44 4.66 -3.20
N VAL A 31 0.44 4.08 -2.00
CA VAL A 31 -0.48 4.46 -0.91
C VAL A 31 0.32 4.59 0.37
N ALA A 32 0.41 5.82 0.87
CA ALA A 32 0.79 6.09 2.25
C ALA A 32 -0.45 5.96 3.12
N LEU A 33 -0.42 5.11 4.16
CA LEU A 33 -1.61 4.85 4.97
C LEU A 33 -2.14 6.12 5.66
N THR A 34 -1.26 7.05 6.04
CA THR A 34 -1.65 8.37 6.58
C THR A 34 -2.60 9.12 5.65
N ALA A 35 -2.32 9.15 4.34
CA ALA A 35 -3.15 9.82 3.35
C ALA A 35 -4.47 9.09 3.08
N ALA A 36 -4.57 7.81 3.47
CA ALA A 36 -5.78 6.99 3.41
C ALA A 36 -6.56 7.00 4.75
N ASN A 37 -6.21 7.86 5.70
CA ASN A 37 -6.77 7.88 7.07
C ASN A 37 -6.60 6.56 7.84
N VAL A 38 -5.59 5.77 7.50
CA VAL A 38 -5.19 4.57 8.22
C VAL A 38 -3.89 4.87 8.96
N ALA A 39 -3.90 4.73 10.29
CA ALA A 39 -2.76 5.09 11.14
C ALA A 39 -2.49 4.03 12.20
N GLY A 40 -1.28 4.05 12.76
CA GLY A 40 -0.87 3.11 13.81
C GLY A 40 -0.10 1.90 13.29
N ASN A 41 -0.01 1.71 11.97
CA ASN A 41 0.63 0.52 11.41
C ASN A 41 2.16 0.63 11.35
N GLY A 42 2.84 -0.37 11.92
CA GLY A 42 4.26 -0.64 11.67
C GLY A 42 4.47 -1.50 10.43
N HIS A 43 5.52 -2.33 10.44
CA HIS A 43 5.90 -3.16 9.29
C HIS A 43 4.86 -4.22 8.91
N MET A 44 4.30 -4.90 9.91
CA MET A 44 3.38 -6.02 9.72
C MET A 44 1.93 -5.55 9.61
N LEU A 45 1.60 -4.83 8.53
CA LEU A 45 0.29 -4.17 8.33
C LEU A 45 -0.93 -5.04 8.66
N MET A 46 -0.87 -6.34 8.37
CA MET A 46 -1.99 -7.29 8.56
C MET A 46 -2.06 -7.90 9.97
N GLN A 47 -1.06 -7.67 10.83
CA GLN A 47 -1.08 -8.11 12.24
C GLN A 47 -1.69 -7.05 13.16
N GLU A 48 -1.85 -5.83 12.67
CA GLU A 48 -2.42 -4.72 13.42
C GLU A 48 -3.96 -4.82 13.50
N SER A 49 -4.53 -4.20 14.52
CA SER A 49 -5.99 -4.27 14.81
C SER A 49 -6.88 -3.63 13.75
N ASN A 50 -6.31 -2.78 12.88
CA ASN A 50 -7.00 -2.10 11.80
C ASN A 50 -6.76 -2.75 10.42
N SER A 51 -6.33 -4.01 10.40
CA SER A 51 -6.01 -4.76 9.17
C SER A 51 -7.17 -4.83 8.16
N ASP A 52 -8.43 -4.76 8.62
CA ASP A 52 -9.60 -4.66 7.73
C ASP A 52 -9.56 -3.39 6.87
N ALA A 53 -9.11 -2.26 7.41
CA ALA A 53 -8.98 -1.01 6.65
C ALA A 53 -7.87 -1.12 5.58
N VAL A 54 -6.78 -1.83 5.89
CA VAL A 54 -5.73 -2.17 4.92
C VAL A 54 -6.29 -3.10 3.84
N LEU A 55 -7.09 -4.10 4.23
CA LEU A 55 -7.72 -5.05 3.30
C LEU A 55 -8.70 -4.35 2.34
N THR A 56 -9.43 -3.34 2.79
CA THR A 56 -10.28 -2.52 1.91
C THR A 56 -9.46 -1.89 0.78
N LEU A 57 -8.31 -1.27 1.10
CA LEU A 57 -7.45 -0.64 0.09
C LEU A 57 -6.88 -1.67 -0.92
N VAL A 58 -6.56 -2.88 -0.45
CA VAL A 58 -6.09 -3.97 -1.32
C VAL A 58 -7.20 -4.45 -2.24
N THR A 59 -8.41 -4.69 -1.71
CA THR A 59 -9.54 -5.20 -2.49
C THR A 59 -10.06 -4.18 -3.50
N GLU A 60 -10.04 -2.88 -3.15
CA GLU A 60 -10.31 -1.78 -4.09
C GLU A 60 -9.34 -1.77 -5.27
N TRP A 61 -8.05 -2.05 -5.02
CA TRP A 61 -7.07 -2.17 -6.10
C TRP A 61 -7.29 -3.45 -6.91
N LEU A 62 -7.53 -4.60 -6.27
CA LEU A 62 -7.70 -5.87 -6.95
C LEU A 62 -8.92 -5.92 -7.87
N GLY A 63 -10.07 -5.39 -7.43
CA GLY A 63 -11.35 -5.51 -8.16
C GLY A 63 -11.29 -5.19 -9.66
N PRO A 64 -10.82 -3.98 -10.06
CA PRO A 64 -10.69 -3.63 -11.47
C PRO A 64 -9.42 -4.20 -12.14
N ASN A 65 -8.36 -4.50 -11.38
CA ASN A 65 -7.04 -4.83 -11.94
C ASN A 65 -6.79 -6.34 -12.08
N VAL A 66 -7.55 -7.19 -11.38
CA VAL A 66 -7.38 -8.64 -11.43
C VAL A 66 -8.63 -9.28 -12.02
N ARG A 67 -8.47 -9.86 -13.21
CA ARG A 67 -9.49 -10.75 -13.77
C ARG A 67 -9.29 -12.14 -13.18
N LEU A 68 -10.23 -12.57 -12.33
CA LEU A 68 -10.29 -13.96 -11.91
C LEU A 68 -10.52 -14.83 -13.14
N ARG A 69 -9.54 -15.68 -13.47
CA ARG A 69 -9.75 -16.74 -14.46
C ARG A 69 -10.76 -17.72 -13.85
N ARG A 70 -11.92 -17.84 -14.47
CA ARG A 70 -12.89 -18.90 -14.20
C ARG A 70 -12.44 -20.20 -14.85
#